data_AF-A0A923YSG7-F1
#
_entry.id   AF-A0A923YSG7-F1
#
_cell.length_a   1.000
_cell.length_b   1.000
_cell.length_c   1.000
_cell.angle_alpha   90.00
_cell.angle_beta   90.00
_cell.angle_gamma   90.00
#
_symmetry.space_group_name_H-M   'P 1'
#
loop_
_entity.id
_entity.type
_entity.pdbx_description
1 polymer ?
#
loop_
_entity_poly.entity_id
_entity_poly.type
_entity_poly.pdbx_seq_one_letter_code
_entity_poly.pdbx_strand_id
1 'polypeptide(L)'
;MKTSAGYTPAIGQSLGIIGSPIGFDSENYKAAITAGNMAGIVRIKFTKNGVDGINIYNRPKGTAVWKFLARDTKSPYDDHIALANAGQPEHWEYRAFGVIDDAEIGQPSDIVEIVFGG
;
A
#
# COMPACT_ATOMS: atom_id res chain seq x y z
N MET A 1 -24.98 19.17 -24.69
CA MET A 1 -25.24 17.71 -24.70
C MET A 1 -24.52 17.12 -25.90
N LYS A 2 -23.51 16.28 -25.68
CA LYS A 2 -22.80 15.55 -26.73
C LYS A 2 -23.14 14.07 -26.59
N THR A 3 -24.04 13.65 -27.47
CA THR A 3 -24.49 12.28 -27.69
C THR A 3 -23.58 11.62 -28.70
N SER A 4 -22.82 10.60 -28.30
CA SER A 4 -22.33 9.57 -29.21
C SER A 4 -22.52 8.21 -28.55
N ALA A 5 -23.59 7.53 -28.99
CA ALA A 5 -23.90 6.15 -28.70
C ALA A 5 -22.84 5.24 -29.36
N GLY A 6 -22.06 4.51 -28.56
CA GLY A 6 -21.16 3.49 -29.10
C GLY A 6 -19.88 3.21 -28.33
N TYR A 7 -19.56 3.95 -27.26
CA TYR A 7 -18.43 3.59 -26.42
C TYR A 7 -18.85 2.55 -25.38
N THR A 8 -18.81 1.27 -25.78
CA THR A 8 -18.91 0.16 -24.83
C THR A 8 -17.53 -0.09 -24.19
N PRO A 9 -17.45 -0.40 -22.89
CA PRO A 9 -16.18 -0.71 -22.21
C PRO A 9 -15.39 -1.89 -22.81
N ALA A 10 -15.97 -2.62 -23.76
CA ALA A 10 -15.43 -3.84 -24.37
C ALA A 10 -14.30 -3.61 -25.40
N ILE A 11 -14.04 -2.36 -25.84
CA ILE A 11 -13.06 -2.10 -26.92
C ILE A 11 -11.61 -2.01 -26.39
N GLY A 12 -11.41 -1.81 -25.08
CA GLY A 12 -10.07 -1.78 -24.46
C GLY A 12 -9.46 -3.16 -24.19
N GLN A 13 -10.17 -4.25 -24.49
CA GLN A 13 -9.85 -5.60 -24.02
C GLN A 13 -8.91 -6.39 -24.96
N SER A 14 -8.46 -5.81 -26.08
CA SER A 14 -7.70 -6.51 -27.13
C SER A 14 -6.21 -6.14 -27.23
N LEU A 15 -5.61 -5.54 -26.18
CA LEU A 15 -4.16 -5.25 -26.14
C LEU A 15 -3.39 -5.92 -24.99
N GLY A 16 -4.02 -6.79 -24.19
CA GLY A 16 -3.30 -7.76 -23.35
C GLY A 16 -2.47 -7.19 -22.18
N ILE A 17 -2.89 -6.09 -21.58
CA ILE A 17 -2.26 -5.54 -20.36
C ILE A 17 -3.30 -5.60 -19.23
N ILE A 18 -3.08 -6.55 -18.33
CA ILE A 18 -3.73 -6.80 -17.02
C ILE A 18 -5.11 -6.15 -16.85
N GLY A 19 -6.14 -6.84 -17.33
CA GLY A 19 -7.51 -6.51 -16.97
C GLY A 19 -7.74 -6.83 -15.50
N SER A 20 -7.94 -5.78 -14.70
CA SER A 20 -8.57 -5.87 -13.38
C SER A 20 -9.70 -6.91 -13.45
N PRO A 21 -9.73 -7.94 -12.57
CA PRO A 21 -10.68 -9.03 -12.71
C PRO A 21 -12.10 -8.44 -12.69
N ILE A 22 -12.97 -8.94 -13.57
CA ILE A 22 -14.36 -8.50 -13.66
C ILE A 22 -14.98 -8.54 -12.25
N GLY A 23 -15.27 -7.37 -11.68
CA GLY A 23 -15.77 -7.23 -10.30
C GLY A 23 -14.77 -6.71 -9.25
N PHE A 24 -13.55 -6.35 -9.62
CA PHE A 24 -12.63 -5.64 -8.71
C PHE A 24 -13.04 -4.18 -8.56
N ASP A 25 -13.34 -3.78 -7.32
CA ASP A 25 -13.63 -2.41 -6.96
C ASP A 25 -12.34 -1.69 -6.57
N SER A 26 -11.76 -0.97 -7.53
CA SER A 26 -10.52 -0.22 -7.31
C SER A 26 -10.70 1.01 -6.43
N GLU A 27 -11.90 1.56 -6.31
CA GLU A 27 -12.18 2.76 -5.53
C GLU A 27 -12.28 2.45 -4.03
N ASN A 28 -12.82 1.28 -3.69
CA ASN A 28 -12.97 0.81 -2.31
C ASN A 28 -11.93 -0.23 -1.89
N TYR A 29 -10.95 -0.53 -2.76
CA TYR A 29 -9.85 -1.42 -2.42
C TYR A 29 -9.11 -0.93 -1.17
N LYS A 30 -8.82 -1.86 -0.24
CA LYS A 30 -7.95 -1.64 0.92
C LYS A 30 -6.92 -2.75 0.98
N ALA A 31 -5.64 -2.38 1.02
CA ALA A 31 -4.57 -3.33 1.27
C ALA A 31 -4.69 -3.88 2.70
N ALA A 32 -4.47 -5.19 2.89
CA ALA A 32 -4.33 -5.76 4.22
C ALA A 32 -2.83 -5.86 4.56
N ILE A 33 -2.43 -5.24 5.67
CA ILE A 33 -1.03 -5.21 6.11
C ILE A 33 -0.88 -5.69 7.56
N THR A 34 0.29 -6.21 7.91
CA THR A 34 0.69 -6.51 9.29
C THR A 34 2.13 -6.07 9.52
N ALA A 35 2.39 -5.45 10.67
CA ALA A 35 3.74 -5.09 11.11
C ALA A 35 4.24 -6.06 12.18
N GLY A 36 5.53 -6.41 12.14
CA GLY A 36 6.18 -7.22 13.17
C GLY A 36 7.65 -6.92 13.31
N ASN A 37 8.17 -7.04 14.53
CA ASN A 37 9.61 -6.91 14.79
C ASN A 37 10.31 -8.19 14.35
N MET A 38 11.37 -8.05 13.56
CA MET A 38 12.17 -9.19 13.10
C MET A 38 13.63 -8.77 13.03
N ALA A 39 14.50 -9.38 13.86
CA ALA A 39 15.95 -9.20 13.78
C ALA A 39 16.44 -7.72 13.66
N GLY A 40 15.87 -6.81 14.46
CA GLY A 40 16.27 -5.39 14.46
C GLY A 40 15.70 -4.57 13.30
N ILE A 41 14.67 -5.05 12.61
CA ILE A 41 13.90 -4.31 11.61
C ILE A 41 12.40 -4.46 11.84
N VAL A 42 11.61 -3.58 11.25
CA VAL A 42 10.16 -3.74 11.17
C VAL A 42 9.79 -4.37 9.84
N ARG A 43 9.22 -5.57 9.88
CA ARG A 43 8.77 -6.30 8.70
C ARG A 43 7.28 -6.06 8.45
N ILE A 44 6.95 -5.52 7.27
CA ILE A 44 5.59 -5.28 6.80
C ILE A 44 5.20 -6.36 5.80
N LYS A 45 4.24 -7.21 6.18
CA LYS A 45 3.62 -8.18 5.27
C LYS A 45 2.34 -7.59 4.70
N PHE A 46 2.04 -7.92 3.45
CA PHE A 46 0.85 -7.41 2.76
C PHE A 46 0.30 -8.40 1.73
N THR A 47 -0.98 -8.26 1.40
CA THR A 47 -1.64 -8.94 0.29
C THR A 47 -2.06 -7.95 -0.79
N LYS A 48 -1.87 -8.30 -2.07
CA LYS A 48 -2.21 -7.44 -3.20
C LYS A 48 -3.65 -7.63 -3.67
N ASN A 49 -4.05 -8.87 -4.00
CA ASN A 49 -5.40 -9.20 -4.47
C ASN A 49 -5.95 -8.24 -5.55
N GLY A 50 -5.47 -8.37 -6.79
CA GLY A 50 -6.01 -7.61 -7.93
C GLY A 50 -5.30 -6.29 -8.24
N VAL A 51 -4.21 -5.98 -7.52
CA VAL A 51 -3.36 -4.81 -7.78
C VAL A 51 -1.92 -5.22 -8.13
N ASP A 52 -1.20 -4.35 -8.83
CA ASP A 52 0.17 -4.58 -9.30
C ASP A 52 1.20 -4.43 -8.19
N GLY A 53 0.98 -3.48 -7.28
CA GLY A 53 1.88 -3.19 -6.17
C GLY A 53 1.17 -2.53 -4.98
N ILE A 54 1.95 -2.32 -3.91
CA ILE A 54 1.50 -1.66 -2.68
C ILE A 54 2.44 -0.49 -2.39
N ASN A 55 1.88 0.70 -2.26
CA ASN A 55 2.58 1.85 -1.70
C ASN A 55 2.51 1.77 -0.17
N ILE A 56 3.65 1.83 0.50
CA ILE A 56 3.78 1.71 1.96
C ILE A 56 4.22 3.06 2.54
N TYR A 57 3.57 3.44 3.63
CA TYR A 57 3.84 4.67 4.35
C TYR A 57 4.04 4.38 5.83
N ASN A 58 4.88 5.17 6.49
CA ASN A 58 5.00 5.17 7.94
C ASN A 58 4.92 6.59 8.52
N ARG A 59 4.74 6.66 9.83
CA ARG A 59 4.92 7.87 10.62
C ARG A 59 5.19 7.53 12.08
N PRO A 60 5.88 8.38 12.86
CA PRO A 60 5.85 8.29 14.31
C PRO A 60 4.41 8.46 14.80
N LYS A 61 4.01 7.68 15.81
CA LYS A 61 2.63 7.62 16.28
C LYS A 61 2.09 9.01 16.62
N GLY A 62 0.92 9.34 16.08
CA GLY A 62 0.21 10.59 16.38
C GLY A 62 0.72 11.81 15.62
N THR A 63 1.74 11.68 14.77
CA THR A 63 2.16 12.77 13.88
C THR A 63 1.19 12.90 12.68
N ALA A 64 1.08 14.08 12.10
CA ALA A 64 0.15 14.32 11.00
C ALA A 64 0.67 13.80 9.65
N VAL A 65 1.99 13.77 9.47
CA VAL A 65 2.63 13.56 8.16
C VAL A 65 2.99 12.09 7.98
N TRP A 66 2.47 11.50 6.91
CA TRP A 66 2.86 10.17 6.44
C TRP A 66 4.05 10.28 5.50
N LYS A 67 5.10 9.52 5.78
CA LYS A 67 6.28 9.40 4.92
C LYS A 67 6.08 8.22 3.97
N PHE A 68 6.22 8.46 2.68
CA PHE A 68 6.30 7.38 1.70
C PHE A 68 7.62 6.63 1.87
N LEU A 69 7.54 5.31 1.95
CA LEU A 69 8.70 4.43 2.10
C LEU A 69 9.08 3.80 0.77
N ALA A 70 8.15 3.04 0.21
CA ALA A 70 8.40 2.27 -1.00
C ALA A 70 7.09 1.89 -1.70
N ARG A 71 7.24 1.54 -2.99
CA ARG A 71 6.28 0.79 -3.76
C ARG A 71 6.82 -0.63 -3.94
N ASP A 72 6.16 -1.59 -3.34
CA ASP A 72 6.58 -2.99 -3.41
C ASP A 72 5.58 -3.84 -4.19
N THR A 73 6.11 -4.66 -5.10
CA THR A 73 5.30 -5.61 -5.88
C THR A 73 5.27 -7.01 -5.28
N LYS A 74 6.07 -7.26 -4.23
CA LYS A 74 6.19 -8.54 -3.53
C LYS A 74 6.33 -8.30 -2.03
N SER A 75 5.64 -9.12 -1.24
CA SER A 75 5.74 -9.11 0.22
C SER A 75 6.89 -10.02 0.69
N PRO A 76 7.60 -9.70 1.80
CA PRO A 76 7.45 -8.53 2.67
C PRO A 76 8.27 -7.31 2.24
N TYR A 77 7.93 -6.16 2.82
CA TYR A 77 8.79 -4.97 2.89
C TYR A 77 9.49 -4.92 4.25
N ASP A 78 10.77 -4.57 4.26
CA ASP A 78 11.60 -4.47 5.46
C ASP A 78 11.96 -3.00 5.71
N ASP A 79 11.44 -2.43 6.81
CA ASP A 79 11.75 -1.05 7.23
C ASP A 79 12.95 -1.02 8.18
N HIS A 80 14.01 -0.37 7.73
CA HIS A 80 15.27 -0.21 8.45
C HIS A 80 15.27 1.14 9.19
N ILE A 81 14.48 1.23 10.25
CA ILE A 81 14.35 2.45 11.04
C ILE A 81 15.65 2.73 11.79
N ALA A 82 16.19 3.94 11.60
CA ALA A 82 17.21 4.49 12.49
C ALA A 82 16.51 5.25 13.63
N LEU A 83 16.62 4.75 14.86
CA LEU A 83 16.08 5.42 16.05
C LEU A 83 16.71 6.81 16.20
N ALA A 84 15.89 7.80 16.54
CA ALA A 84 16.36 9.16 16.82
C ALA A 84 17.28 9.20 18.06
N ASN A 85 16.98 8.36 19.06
CA ASN A 85 17.79 8.18 20.26
C ASN A 85 18.12 6.70 20.46
N ALA A 86 19.41 6.36 20.47
CA ALA A 86 19.85 4.99 20.65
C ALA A 86 19.32 4.38 21.97
N GLY A 87 18.73 3.18 21.88
CA GLY A 87 18.19 2.47 23.04
C GLY A 87 16.85 3.00 23.56
N GLN A 88 16.22 3.97 22.89
CA GLN A 88 14.87 4.43 23.20
C GLN A 88 13.88 3.88 22.18
N PRO A 89 12.92 3.02 22.60
CA PRO A 89 11.92 2.51 21.69
C PRO A 89 11.02 3.62 21.13
N GLU A 90 10.69 3.51 19.86
CA GLU A 90 9.82 4.44 19.15
C GLU A 90 8.53 3.73 18.72
N HIS A 91 7.42 4.47 18.77
CA HIS A 91 6.11 3.97 18.35
C HIS A 91 5.81 4.45 16.93
N TRP A 92 5.57 3.51 16.04
CA TRP A 92 5.34 3.73 14.61
C TRP A 92 3.95 3.29 14.19
N GLU A 93 3.36 4.04 13.26
CA GLU A 93 2.13 3.70 12.54
C GLU A 93 2.45 3.46 11.08
N TYR A 94 1.82 2.44 10.48
CA TYR A 94 1.94 2.10 9.07
C TYR A 94 0.58 2.09 8.40
N ARG A 95 0.56 2.49 7.12
CA ARG A 95 -0.58 2.32 6.23
C ARG A 95 -0.11 2.02 4.82
N ALA A 96 -1.02 1.52 4.00
CA ALA A 96 -0.73 1.15 2.63
C ALA A 96 -1.86 1.49 1.67
N PHE A 97 -1.52 1.60 0.39
CA PHE A 97 -2.46 1.81 -0.72
C PHE A 97 -2.15 0.85 -1.88
N GLY A 98 -3.18 0.51 -2.66
CA GLY A 98 -3.02 -0.29 -3.87
C GLY A 98 -2.38 0.50 -5.01
N VAL A 99 -1.80 -0.19 -5.97
CA VAL A 99 -1.25 0.40 -7.19
C VAL A 99 -1.71 -0.40 -8.41
N ILE A 100 -2.27 0.29 -9.41
CA ILE A 100 -2.59 -0.25 -10.73
C ILE A 100 -2.09 0.75 -11.78
N ASP A 101 -1.41 0.28 -12.82
CA ASP A 101 -0.90 1.13 -13.92
C ASP A 101 -0.12 2.35 -13.40
N ASP A 102 0.77 2.09 -12.44
CA ASP A 102 1.57 3.09 -11.71
C ASP A 102 0.82 4.14 -10.89
N ALA A 103 -0.52 4.12 -10.90
CA ALA A 103 -1.36 5.01 -10.10
C ALA A 103 -1.68 4.39 -8.74
N GLU A 104 -1.61 5.20 -7.69
CA GLU A 104 -2.17 4.83 -6.38
C GLU A 104 -3.70 4.82 -6.45
N ILE A 105 -4.33 3.76 -5.93
CA ILE A 105 -5.77 3.54 -5.98
C ILE A 105 -6.33 3.15 -4.61
N GLY A 106 -7.65 3.26 -4.48
CA GLY A 106 -8.40 2.78 -3.33
C GLY A 106 -8.33 3.68 -2.11
N GLN A 107 -8.58 3.06 -0.96
CA GLN A 107 -8.58 3.68 0.35
C GLN A 107 -7.31 3.30 1.11
N PRO A 108 -6.88 4.11 2.10
CA PRO A 108 -5.83 3.68 3.01
C PRO A 108 -6.22 2.37 3.68
N SER A 109 -5.24 1.47 3.86
CA SER A 109 -5.38 0.31 4.73
C SER A 109 -5.77 0.74 6.14
N ASP A 110 -6.22 -0.23 6.94
CA ASP A 110 -6.24 -0.02 8.39
C ASP A 110 -4.83 0.32 8.88
N ILE A 111 -4.74 1.23 9.86
CA ILE A 111 -3.48 1.61 10.47
C ILE A 111 -3.03 0.45 11.35
N VAL A 112 -1.80 -0.01 11.13
CA VAL A 112 -1.14 -0.97 12.03
C VAL A 112 -0.05 -0.25 12.81
N GLU A 113 0.04 -0.55 14.09
CA GLU A 113 0.97 0.10 15.00
C GLU A 113 2.02 -0.90 15.50
N ILE A 114 3.22 -0.41 15.78
CA ILE A 114 4.28 -1.21 16.39
C ILE A 114 5.23 -0.35 17.21
N VAL A 115 5.73 -0.91 18.31
CA VAL A 115 6.84 -0.33 19.07
C VAL A 115 8.13 -1.02 18.63
N PHE A 116 9.10 -0.22 18.16
CA PHE A 116 10.39 -0.69 17.67
C PHE A 116 11.52 -0.18 18.57
N GLY A 117 12.37 -1.10 19.03
CA GLY A 117 13.42 -0.82 20.03
C GLY A 117 14.86 -0.87 19.50
N GLY A 118 15.05 -1.16 18.20
CA GLY A 118 16.37 -1.55 17.65
C GLY A 118 16.63 -3.04 17.72
#